data_AF-A0AAN5Y7X3-F1
#
_entry.id   AF-A0AAN5Y7X3-F1
#
_cell.length_a   1.000
_cell.length_b   1.000
_cell.length_c   1.000
_cell.angle_alpha   90.00
_cell.angle_beta   90.00
_cell.angle_gamma   90.00
#
_symmetry.space_group_name_H-M   'P 1'
#
loop_
_entity.id
_entity.type
_entity.pdbx_description
1 polymer ?
#
loop_
_entity_poly.entity_id
_entity_poly.type
_entity_poly.pdbx_seq_one_letter_code
_entity_poly.pdbx_strand_id
1 'polypeptide(L)'
;MAFKTWTSKLEYLLLLAILGIVFVKARVNLLFLLATFLIFDVGALGYLVSPKMGNYLYNLTHTFTLPLILSCSYLVGENVLGKMTLPIILVWLIHITIDRLLGWKLMPR
;
A
#
# COMPACT_ATOMS: atom_id res chain seq x y z
N MET A 1 17.26 11.94 16.60
CA MET A 1 16.81 10.76 15.83
C MET A 1 15.44 10.24 16.24
N ALA A 2 15.14 10.06 17.54
CA ALA A 2 13.84 9.54 18.00
C ALA A 2 12.62 10.40 17.63
N PHE A 3 12.73 11.74 17.66
CA PHE A 3 11.60 12.62 17.33
C PHE A 3 11.07 12.39 15.89
N LYS A 4 11.97 12.27 14.91
CA LYS A 4 11.65 12.03 13.49
C LYS A 4 10.95 10.70 13.24
N THR A 5 11.13 9.71 14.12
CA THR A 5 10.48 8.40 14.01
C THR A 5 9.09 8.35 14.65
N TRP A 6 8.82 9.21 15.63
CA TRP A 6 7.48 9.31 16.24
C TRP A 6 6.53 10.07 15.33
N THR A 7 6.98 11.16 14.72
CA THR A 7 6.17 11.94 13.79
C THR A 7 5.72 11.11 12.59
N SER A 8 6.62 10.34 11.97
CA SER A 8 6.28 9.48 10.83
C SER A 8 5.34 8.32 11.21
N LYS A 9 5.52 7.72 12.38
CA LYS A 9 4.57 6.68 12.88
C LYS A 9 3.18 7.25 13.11
N LEU A 10 3.08 8.46 13.66
CA LEU A 10 1.79 9.14 13.83
C LEU A 10 1.13 9.45 12.48
N GLU A 11 1.90 9.91 11.49
CA GLU A 11 1.40 10.11 10.12
C GLU A 11 0.83 8.82 9.53
N TYR A 12 1.54 7.70 9.65
CA TYR A 12 1.05 6.40 9.17
C TYR A 12 -0.16 5.89 9.96
N LEU A 13 -0.23 6.12 11.27
CA LEU A 13 -1.41 5.80 12.07
C LEU A 13 -2.65 6.59 11.63
N LEU A 14 -2.49 7.90 11.42
CA LEU A 14 -3.57 8.77 10.95
C LEU A 14 -3.99 8.39 9.53
N LEU A 15 -3.03 8.11 8.65
CA LEU A 15 -3.30 7.63 7.31
C LEU A 15 -4.07 6.31 7.34
N LEU A 16 -3.66 5.36 8.19
CA LEU A 16 -4.36 4.08 8.34
C LEU A 16 -5.79 4.26 8.85
N ALA A 17 -6.01 5.18 9.79
CA ALA A 17 -7.34 5.51 10.29
C ALA A 17 -8.23 6.11 9.18
N ILE A 18 -7.70 7.04 8.38
CA ILE A 18 -8.41 7.62 7.23
C ILE A 18 -8.75 6.54 6.21
N LEU A 19 -7.78 5.70 5.83
CA LEU A 19 -7.99 4.60 4.90
C LEU A 19 -9.02 3.60 5.42
N GLY A 20 -9.02 3.31 6.73
CA GLY A 20 -10.03 2.47 7.38
C GLY A 20 -11.43 3.06 7.31
N ILE A 21 -11.59 4.37 7.53
CA ILE A 21 -12.88 5.06 7.38
C ILE A 21 -13.36 4.96 5.93
N VAL A 22 -12.50 5.24 4.96
CA VAL A 22 -12.84 5.14 3.52
C VAL A 22 -13.19 3.70 3.15
N PHE A 23 -12.45 2.71 3.64
CA PHE A 23 -12.70 1.29 3.40
C PHE A 23 -14.11 0.87 3.83
N VAL A 24 -14.51 1.26 5.05
CA VAL A 24 -15.85 0.99 5.58
C VAL A 24 -16.92 1.73 4.78
N LYS A 25 -16.71 3.01 4.45
CA LYS A 25 -17.66 3.82 3.67
C LYS A 25 -17.84 3.30 2.24
N ALA A 26 -16.75 2.86 1.61
CA ALA A 26 -16.74 2.23 0.30
C ALA A 26 -17.31 0.80 0.30
N ARG A 27 -17.63 0.25 1.48
CA ARG A 27 -18.16 -1.12 1.67
C ARG A 27 -17.26 -2.18 1.03
N VAL A 28 -15.95 -1.98 1.09
CA VAL A 28 -15.00 -2.98 0.62
C VAL A 28 -15.05 -4.18 1.56
N ASN A 29 -15.01 -5.38 0.99
CA ASN A 29 -15.11 -6.62 1.76
C ASN A 29 -13.82 -6.84 2.56
N LEU A 30 -13.93 -6.99 3.89
CA LEU A 30 -12.79 -7.30 4.75
C LEU A 30 -12.09 -8.60 4.34
N LEU A 31 -12.84 -9.63 3.92
CA LEU A 31 -12.25 -10.88 3.42
C LEU A 31 -11.44 -10.65 2.15
N PHE A 32 -11.87 -9.73 1.27
CA PHE A 32 -11.09 -9.36 0.09
C PHE A 32 -9.75 -8.74 0.50
N LEU A 33 -9.77 -7.82 1.47
CA LEU A 33 -8.55 -7.24 2.02
C LEU A 33 -7.62 -8.32 2.58
N LEU A 34 -8.13 -9.22 3.43
CA LEU A 34 -7.30 -10.28 4.02
C LEU A 34 -6.75 -11.25 2.96
N ALA A 35 -7.56 -11.63 1.98
CA ALA A 35 -7.16 -12.56 0.92
C ALA A 35 -6.13 -11.95 -0.05
N THR A 36 -6.17 -10.63 -0.27
CA THR A 36 -5.31 -9.95 -1.25
C THR A 36 -4.14 -9.21 -0.61
N PHE A 37 -4.06 -9.16 0.72
CA PHE A 37 -3.01 -8.44 1.45
C PHE A 37 -1.60 -8.82 0.97
N LEU A 38 -1.30 -10.12 0.94
CA LEU A 38 0.02 -10.63 0.54
C LEU A 38 0.32 -10.52 -0.96
N ILE A 39 -0.66 -10.16 -1.80
CA ILE A 39 -0.42 -10.00 -3.24
C ILE A 39 0.53 -8.83 -3.50
N PHE A 40 0.50 -7.80 -2.67
CA PHE A 40 1.38 -6.63 -2.83
C PHE A 40 2.84 -6.93 -2.41
N ASP A 41 3.07 -8.05 -1.72
CA ASP A 41 4.41 -8.57 -1.39
C ASP A 41 5.04 -9.41 -2.50
N VAL A 42 4.39 -9.58 -3.66
CA VAL A 42 4.94 -10.36 -4.79
C VAL A 42 6.31 -9.85 -5.26
N GLY A 43 6.65 -8.58 -4.99
CA GLY A 43 8.00 -8.04 -5.21
C GLY A 43 9.10 -8.83 -4.47
N ALA A 44 8.78 -9.53 -3.39
CA ALA A 44 9.69 -10.40 -2.65
C ALA A 44 10.16 -11.61 -3.48
N LEU A 45 9.42 -12.04 -4.50
CA LEU A 45 9.87 -13.10 -5.42
C LEU A 45 11.16 -12.71 -6.16
N GLY A 46 11.46 -11.42 -6.29
CA GLY A 46 12.73 -10.95 -6.85
C GLY A 46 13.96 -11.42 -6.08
N TYR A 47 13.82 -11.74 -4.79
CA TYR A 47 14.91 -12.30 -3.97
C TYR A 47 15.33 -13.70 -4.40
N LEU A 48 14.46 -14.44 -5.11
CA LEU A 48 14.80 -15.75 -5.69
C LEU A 48 15.84 -15.61 -6.82
N VAL A 49 15.89 -14.46 -7.49
CA VAL A 49 16.86 -14.18 -8.56
C VAL A 49 18.14 -13.57 -7.98
N SER A 50 18.01 -12.49 -7.19
CA SER A 50 19.14 -11.89 -6.47
C SER A 50 18.69 -10.91 -5.38
N PRO A 51 19.52 -10.65 -4.35
CA PRO A 51 19.22 -9.63 -3.34
C PRO A 51 19.02 -8.22 -3.92
N LYS A 52 19.72 -7.88 -5.01
CA LYS A 52 19.57 -6.57 -5.68
C LYS A 52 18.22 -6.46 -6.37
N MET A 53 17.81 -7.49 -7.11
CA MET A 53 16.53 -7.53 -7.81
C MET A 53 15.36 -7.55 -6.81
N GLY A 54 15.45 -8.37 -5.76
CA GLY A 54 14.47 -8.41 -4.67
C GLY A 54 14.26 -7.06 -4.02
N ASN A 55 15.33 -6.39 -3.60
CA ASN A 55 15.24 -5.05 -3.03
C ASN A 55 14.59 -4.04 -3.99
N TYR A 56 14.91 -4.09 -5.28
CA TYR A 56 14.34 -3.17 -6.26
C TYR A 56 12.83 -3.40 -6.44
N LEU A 57 12.42 -4.64 -6.72
CA LEU A 57 11.01 -4.99 -6.96
C LEU A 57 10.15 -4.81 -5.70
N TYR A 58 10.69 -5.14 -4.53
CA TYR A 58 10.02 -4.96 -3.26
C TYR A 58 9.77 -3.48 -2.96
N ASN A 59 10.77 -2.61 -3.17
CA ASN A 59 10.58 -1.16 -3.03
C ASN A 59 9.63 -0.57 -4.08
N LEU A 60 9.66 -1.09 -5.31
CA LEU A 60 8.77 -0.65 -6.38
C LEU A 60 7.30 -0.93 -6.05
N THR A 61 7.00 -2.11 -5.51
CA THR A 61 5.63 -2.49 -5.09
C THR A 61 5.16 -1.75 -3.84
N HIS A 62 6.09 -1.21 -3.03
CA HIS A 62 5.82 -0.49 -1.79
C HIS A 62 6.00 1.04 -1.89
N THR A 63 6.01 1.59 -3.10
CA THR A 63 5.88 3.03 -3.33
C THR A 63 4.42 3.47 -3.30
N PHE A 64 4.14 4.65 -2.75
CA PHE A 64 2.80 5.26 -2.87
C PHE A 64 2.50 5.73 -4.30
N THR A 65 3.51 5.91 -5.15
CA THR A 65 3.32 6.42 -6.51
C THR A 65 2.36 5.55 -7.33
N LEU A 66 2.50 4.23 -7.26
CA LEU A 66 1.65 3.30 -8.03
C LEU A 66 0.17 3.33 -7.61
N PRO A 67 -0.18 3.17 -6.31
CA PRO A 67 -1.58 3.28 -5.89
C PRO A 67 -2.14 4.70 -6.05
N LEU A 68 -1.30 5.76 -6.00
CA LEU A 68 -1.74 7.12 -6.28
C LEU A 68 -2.08 7.35 -7.76
N ILE A 69 -1.30 6.79 -8.69
CA ILE A 69 -1.62 6.82 -10.13
C ILE A 69 -2.98 6.15 -10.36
N LEU A 70 -3.20 4.98 -9.74
CA LEU A 70 -4.48 4.27 -9.85
C LEU A 70 -5.63 5.03 -9.18
N SER A 71 -5.35 5.75 -8.08
CA SER A 71 -6.31 6.65 -7.44
C SER A 71 -6.71 7.81 -8.36
N CYS A 72 -5.73 8.43 -9.02
CA CYS A 72 -5.99 9.49 -9.99
C CYS A 72 -6.81 8.98 -11.18
N SER A 73 -6.50 7.79 -11.71
CA SER A 73 -7.29 7.19 -12.79
C SER A 73 -8.73 6.95 -12.35
N TYR A 74 -8.94 6.42 -11.15
CA TYR A 74 -10.26 6.23 -10.57
C TYR A 74 -11.06 7.54 -10.46
N LEU A 75 -10.40 8.63 -10.03
CA LEU A 75 -11.04 9.94 -9.88
C LEU A 75 -11.44 10.59 -11.20
N VAL A 76 -10.69 10.35 -12.30
CA VAL A 76 -11.05 10.85 -13.63
C VAL A 76 -12.06 9.95 -14.36
N GLY A 77 -12.59 8.92 -13.69
CA GLY A 77 -13.57 7.99 -14.24
C GLY A 77 -12.97 6.80 -14.99
N GLU A 78 -11.64 6.74 -15.09
CA GLU A 78 -10.89 5.65 -15.72
C GLU A 78 -10.76 4.47 -14.73
N ASN A 79 -11.81 3.65 -14.70
CA ASN A 79 -11.89 2.43 -13.90
C ASN A 79 -11.13 1.29 -14.58
N VAL A 80 -9.80 1.38 -14.63
CA VAL A 80 -8.91 0.44 -15.35
C VAL A 80 -9.15 -1.03 -14.98
N LEU A 81 -9.58 -1.30 -13.74
CA LEU A 81 -9.87 -2.64 -13.22
C LEU A 81 -11.37 -2.85 -12.95
N GLY A 82 -12.24 -2.02 -13.55
CA GLY A 82 -13.68 -2.02 -13.34
C GLY A 82 -14.05 -1.82 -11.87
N LYS A 83 -15.00 -2.63 -11.37
CA LYS A 83 -15.47 -2.60 -9.97
C LYS A 83 -14.38 -2.91 -8.94
N MET A 84 -13.25 -3.50 -9.36
CA MET A 84 -12.15 -3.86 -8.47
C MET A 84 -11.14 -2.73 -8.27
N THR A 85 -11.23 -1.64 -9.06
CA THR A 85 -10.28 -0.51 -8.99
C THR A 85 -10.19 0.06 -7.58
N LEU A 86 -11.34 0.43 -6.98
CA LEU A 86 -11.38 1.01 -5.64
C LEU A 86 -10.92 0.04 -4.53
N PRO A 87 -11.40 -1.23 -4.47
CA PRO A 87 -10.87 -2.22 -3.55
C PRO A 87 -9.35 -2.39 -3.63
N ILE A 88 -8.79 -2.49 -4.84
CA ILE A 88 -7.35 -2.69 -5.05
C ILE A 88 -6.54 -1.48 -4.57
N ILE A 89 -6.97 -0.25 -4.90
CA ILE A 89 -6.36 0.98 -4.38
C ILE A 89 -6.30 0.95 -2.86
N LEU A 90 -7.43 0.65 -2.21
CA LEU A 90 -7.54 0.70 -0.76
C LEU A 90 -6.70 -0.37 -0.07
N VAL A 91 -6.74 -1.62 -0.54
CA VAL A 91 -5.91 -2.69 0.04
C VAL A 91 -4.43 -2.36 -0.15
N TRP A 92 -4.03 -1.86 -1.32
CA TRP A 92 -2.63 -1.51 -1.59
C TRP A 92 -2.14 -0.38 -0.67
N LEU A 93 -2.91 0.69 -0.51
CA LEU A 93 -2.56 1.79 0.38
C LEU A 93 -2.50 1.34 1.84
N ILE A 94 -3.45 0.50 2.28
CA ILE A 94 -3.46 -0.04 3.65
C ILE A 94 -2.23 -0.92 3.88
N HIS A 95 -1.89 -1.80 2.93
CA HIS A 95 -0.69 -2.66 2.97
C HIS A 95 0.59 -1.86 3.19
N ILE A 96 0.85 -0.88 2.31
CA ILE A 96 2.05 -0.02 2.42
C ILE A 96 2.07 0.75 3.74
N THR A 97 0.91 1.24 4.19
CA THR A 97 0.82 2.02 5.44
C THR A 97 1.12 1.15 6.67
N ILE A 98 0.64 -0.09 6.69
CA ILE A 98 0.91 -1.05 7.77
C ILE A 98 2.42 -1.38 7.82
N ASP A 99 3.04 -1.72 6.69
CA ASP A 99 4.45 -2.09 6.67
C ASP A 99 5.35 -0.94 7.14
N ARG A 100 5.04 0.29 6.72
CA ARG A 100 5.77 1.49 7.16
C ARG A 100 5.53 1.80 8.63
N LEU A 101 4.34 1.56 9.15
CA LEU A 101 4.02 1.70 10.57
C LEU A 101 4.79 0.68 11.42
N LEU A 102 4.91 -0.57 10.94
CA LEU A 102 5.71 -1.62 11.55
C LEU A 102 7.22 -1.34 11.47
N GLY A 103 7.64 -0.33 10.70
CA GLY A 103 9.03 0.10 10.60
C GLY A 103 9.86 -0.72 9.63
N TRP A 104 9.21 -1.36 8.64
CA TRP A 104 9.92 -2.06 7.57
C TRP A 104 10.72 -1.04 6.76
N LYS A 105 11.96 -1.39 6.40
CA LYS A 105 12.91 -0.49 5.71
C LYS A 105 12.57 -0.34 4.21
N LEU A 106 11.34 0.07 3.94
CA LEU A 106 10.80 0.37 2.62
C LEU A 106 11.18 1.79 2.21
N MET A 107 11.27 2.06 0.91
CA MET A 107 11.31 3.43 0.40
C MET A 107 10.06 4.22 0.85
N PRO A 108 10.18 5.54 1.13
CA PRO A 108 11.07 6.51 0.52
C PRO A 108 12.17 6.95 1.49
N ARG A 109 13.43 6.91 1.05
CA ARG A 109 14.54 7.49 1.83
C ARG A 109 14.41 9.01 1.89
#